data_AF-A0A7C2HA93-F1
#
_entry.id   AF-A0A7C2HA93-F1
#
_cell.length_a   1.000
_cell.length_b   1.000
_cell.length_c   1.000
_cell.angle_alpha   90.00
_cell.angle_beta   90.00
_cell.angle_gamma   90.00
#
_symmetry.space_group_name_H-M   'P 1'
#
loop_
_entity.id
_entity.type
_entity.pdbx_description
1 polymer ?
#
loop_
_entity_poly.entity_id
_entity_poly.type
_entity_poly.pdbx_seq_one_letter_code
_entity_poly.pdbx_strand_id
1 'polypeptide(L)'
;MSASNELEKAATAYALDAVRLDKQGAKGRAITMYQKAIESLLQLVQLYPDYSLNKVYVQRAIAYQERIKILQGSVSPSELRA
;
A
#
# COMPACT_ATOMS: atom_id res chain seq x y z
N MET A 1 5.05 12.43 -19.76
CA MET A 1 4.53 11.66 -18.61
C MET A 1 3.75 12.63 -17.73
N SER A 2 2.59 12.25 -17.19
CA SER A 2 1.79 13.11 -16.29
C SER A 2 2.17 12.89 -14.83
N ALA A 3 1.89 13.87 -13.97
CA ALA A 3 2.13 13.73 -12.53
C ALA A 3 1.35 12.55 -11.91
N SER A 4 0.12 12.29 -12.37
CA SER A 4 -0.65 11.09 -11.99
C SER A 4 0.08 9.79 -12.34
N ASN A 5 0.62 9.67 -13.56
CA ASN A 5 1.35 8.48 -14.00
C ASN A 5 2.62 8.24 -13.19
N GLU A 6 3.34 9.29 -12.79
CA GLU A 6 4.53 9.15 -11.94
C GLU A 6 4.17 8.71 -10.52
N LEU A 7 3.09 9.24 -9.95
CA LEU A 7 2.57 8.78 -8.65
C LEU A 7 2.12 7.31 -8.71
N GLU A 8 1.47 6.87 -9.79
CA GLU A 8 1.06 5.49 -9.98
C GLU A 8 2.24 4.53 -10.09
N LYS A 9 3.27 4.91 -10.85
CA LYS A 9 4.51 4.14 -10.96
C LYS A 9 5.21 4.03 -9.60
N ALA A 10 5.31 5.14 -8.87
CA ALA A 10 5.90 5.15 -7.54
C ALA A 10 5.13 4.24 -6.57
N ALA A 11 3.80 4.37 -6.50
CA ALA A 11 2.94 3.51 -5.70
C ALA A 11 3.15 2.02 -6.02
N THR A 12 3.25 1.69 -7.31
CA THR A 12 3.47 0.32 -7.78
C THR A 12 4.85 -0.19 -7.39
N ALA A 13 5.91 0.61 -7.58
CA ALA A 13 7.27 0.24 -7.22
C ALA A 13 7.40 -0.02 -5.71
N TYR A 14 6.85 0.87 -4.87
CA TYR A 14 6.84 0.69 -3.42
C TYR A 14 6.08 -0.57 -3.00
N ALA A 15 4.91 -0.84 -3.60
CA ALA A 15 4.15 -2.04 -3.30
C ALA A 15 4.90 -3.33 -3.65
N LEU A 16 5.57 -3.37 -4.81
CA LEU A 16 6.38 -4.52 -5.22
C LEU A 16 7.54 -4.78 -4.26
N ASP A 17 8.25 -3.72 -3.85
CA ASP A 17 9.33 -3.84 -2.86
C ASP A 17 8.80 -4.26 -1.49
N ALA A 18 7.66 -3.73 -1.07
CA ALA A 18 7.01 -4.11 0.19
C ALA A 18 6.73 -5.62 0.21
N VAL A 19 6.07 -6.14 -0.82
CA VAL A 19 5.74 -7.57 -0.95
C VAL A 19 7.01 -8.43 -0.98
N ARG A 20 8.06 -8.00 -1.68
CA ARG A 20 9.33 -8.71 -1.73
C ARG A 20 9.99 -8.80 -0.35
N LEU A 21 10.07 -7.67 0.37
CA LEU A 21 10.68 -7.59 1.69
C LEU A 21 9.86 -8.35 2.75
N ASP A 22 8.55 -8.30 2.63
CA ASP A 22 7.60 -9.03 3.47
C ASP A 22 7.83 -10.54 3.37
N LYS A 23 7.91 -11.07 2.14
CA LYS A 23 8.25 -12.48 1.89
C LYS A 23 9.63 -12.89 2.42
N GLN A 24 10.57 -11.96 2.47
CA GLN A 24 11.92 -12.17 3.03
C GLN A 24 11.95 -12.07 4.56
N GLY A 25 10.83 -11.76 5.22
CA GLY A 25 10.77 -11.57 6.68
C GLY A 25 11.36 -10.24 7.15
N ALA A 26 11.74 -9.33 6.26
CA ALA A 26 12.30 -8.03 6.58
C ALA A 26 11.20 -7.02 7.00
N LYS A 27 10.49 -7.34 8.10
CA LYS A 27 9.24 -6.68 8.52
C LYS A 27 9.32 -5.16 8.56
N GLY A 28 10.35 -4.59 9.20
CA GLY A 28 10.48 -3.13 9.32
C GLY A 28 10.59 -2.43 7.97
N ARG A 29 11.39 -2.99 7.06
CA ARG A 29 11.55 -2.44 5.69
C ARG A 29 10.29 -2.62 4.86
N ALA A 30 9.61 -3.77 5.00
CA ALA A 30 8.33 -4.02 4.34
C ALA A 30 7.26 -3.02 4.76
N ILE A 31 7.15 -2.72 6.07
CA ILE A 31 6.22 -1.71 6.60
C ILE A 31 6.51 -0.34 5.97
N THR A 32 7.77 0.10 5.92
CA THR A 32 8.13 1.39 5.32
C THR A 32 7.70 1.47 3.85
N MET A 33 7.89 0.39 3.07
CA MET A 33 7.49 0.38 1.66
C MET A 33 5.97 0.36 1.48
N TYR A 34 5.23 -0.41 2.30
CA TYR A 34 3.76 -0.36 2.28
C TYR A 34 3.23 1.03 2.63
N GLN A 35 3.82 1.72 3.63
CA GLN A 35 3.44 3.09 4.00
C GLN A 35 3.62 4.07 2.84
N LYS A 36 4.77 4.00 2.14
CA LYS A 36 5.02 4.84 0.95
C LYS A 36 4.05 4.56 -0.21
N ALA A 37 3.69 3.29 -0.40
CA ALA A 37 2.68 2.91 -1.39
C ALA A 37 1.30 3.50 -1.03
N ILE A 38 0.88 3.40 0.23
CA ILE A 38 -0.37 3.99 0.74
C ILE A 38 -0.39 5.49 0.52
N GLU A 39 0.67 6.19 0.92
CA GLU A 39 0.79 7.65 0.76
C GLU A 39 0.60 8.07 -0.70
N SER A 40 1.27 7.40 -1.63
CA SER A 40 1.18 7.69 -3.07
C SER A 40 -0.24 7.42 -3.62
N LEU A 41 -0.90 6.36 -3.18
CA LEU A 41 -2.27 6.02 -3.57
C LEU A 41 -3.28 7.04 -3.03
N LEU A 42 -3.15 7.47 -1.77
CA LEU A 42 -4.04 8.47 -1.18
C LEU A 42 -3.82 9.84 -1.82
N GLN A 43 -2.59 10.19 -2.17
CA GLN A 43 -2.29 11.40 -2.92
C GLN A 43 -2.95 11.39 -4.31
N LEU A 44 -2.95 10.25 -5.01
CA LEU A 44 -3.68 10.10 -6.28
C LEU A 44 -5.18 10.35 -6.11
N VAL A 45 -5.80 9.74 -5.08
CA VAL A 45 -7.24 9.90 -4.80
C VAL A 45 -7.59 11.34 -4.47
N GLN A 46 -6.74 12.04 -3.71
CA GLN A 46 -6.96 13.43 -3.31
C GLN A 46 -6.77 14.42 -4.46
N LEU A 47 -5.73 14.24 -5.28
CA LEU A 47 -5.40 15.16 -6.38
C LEU A 47 -6.24 14.94 -7.64
N TYR A 48 -6.72 13.72 -7.84
CA TYR A 48 -7.47 13.32 -9.05
C TYR A 48 -8.77 12.61 -8.66
N PRO A 49 -9.76 13.31 -8.07
CA PRO A 49 -10.97 12.69 -7.51
C PRO A 49 -11.84 11.94 -8.53
N ASP A 50 -11.84 12.38 -9.80
CA ASP A 50 -12.63 11.76 -10.88
C ASP A 50 -11.90 10.60 -11.58
N TYR A 51 -10.73 10.20 -11.08
CA TYR A 51 -9.95 9.16 -11.71
C TYR A 51 -10.60 7.78 -11.50
N SER A 52 -10.88 7.10 -12.61
CA SER A 52 -11.66 5.84 -12.62
C SER A 52 -11.09 4.74 -11.72
N LEU A 53 -9.79 4.78 -11.44
CA LEU A 53 -9.08 3.81 -10.60
C LEU A 53 -9.10 4.11 -9.10
N ASN A 54 -9.68 5.24 -8.66
CA ASN A 54 -9.66 5.64 -7.24
C ASN A 54 -10.22 4.58 -6.30
N LYS A 55 -11.31 3.90 -6.69
CA LYS A 55 -11.86 2.80 -5.90
C LYS A 55 -10.84 1.68 -5.67
N VAL A 56 -10.06 1.35 -6.71
CA VAL A 56 -8.99 0.33 -6.63
C VAL A 56 -7.84 0.81 -5.75
N TYR A 57 -7.46 2.09 -5.85
CA TYR A 57 -6.39 2.66 -5.02
C TYR A 57 -6.74 2.66 -3.54
N VAL A 58 -7.97 3.03 -3.18
CA VAL A 58 -8.45 2.96 -1.79
C VAL A 58 -8.45 1.51 -1.29
N GLN A 59 -8.95 0.56 -2.08
CA GLN A 59 -8.92 -0.86 -1.70
C GLN A 59 -7.50 -1.39 -1.48
N ARG A 60 -6.54 -1.01 -2.32
CA ARG A 60 -5.12 -1.36 -2.14
C ARG A 60 -4.53 -0.73 -0.88
N ALA A 61 -4.84 0.54 -0.61
CA ALA A 61 -4.37 1.22 0.59
C ALA A 61 -4.87 0.51 1.87
N ILE A 62 -6.14 0.09 1.90
CA ILE A 62 -6.73 -0.68 3.00
C ILE A 62 -5.98 -2.02 3.17
N ALA A 63 -5.80 -2.79 2.10
CA ALA A 63 -5.10 -4.07 2.16
C ALA A 63 -3.64 -3.94 2.65
N TYR A 64 -2.93 -2.89 2.22
CA TYR A 64 -1.57 -2.61 2.70
C TYR A 64 -1.57 -2.21 4.18
N GLN A 65 -2.57 -1.44 4.63
CA GLN A 65 -2.70 -1.08 6.03
C GLN A 65 -2.99 -2.32 6.91
N GLU A 66 -3.83 -3.24 6.46
CA GLU A 66 -4.07 -4.51 7.14
C GLU A 66 -2.80 -5.34 7.22
N ARG A 67 -2.02 -5.40 6.13
CA ARG A 67 -0.74 -6.12 6.15
C ARG A 67 0.25 -5.50 7.12
N ILE A 68 0.32 -4.18 7.21
CA ILE A 68 1.14 -3.47 8.20
C ILE A 68 0.74 -3.87 9.63
N LYS A 69 -0.56 -3.90 9.95
CA LYS A 69 -1.04 -4.31 11.29
C LYS A 69 -0.59 -5.73 11.66
N ILE A 70 -0.66 -6.66 10.71
CA ILE A 70 -0.15 -8.03 10.90
C ILE A 70 1.37 -8.02 11.13
N LEU A 71 2.13 -7.26 10.34
CA LEU A 71 3.59 -7.19 10.46
C LEU A 71 4.05 -6.55 11.78
N GLN A 72 3.29 -5.59 12.31
CA GLN A 72 3.51 -4.97 13.61
C GLN A 72 3.11 -5.88 14.78
N GLY A 73 2.43 -7.00 14.52
CA GLY A 73 1.87 -7.86 15.56
C GLY A 73 0.67 -7.26 16.28
N SER A 74 0.06 -6.21 15.72
CA SER A 74 -1.11 -5.53 16.30
C SER A 74 -2.42 -6.27 16.06
N VAL A 75 -2.43 -7.21 15.10
CA VAL A 75 -3.56 -8.09 14.77
C VAL A 75 -3.00 -9.46 14.42
N SER A 76 -3.55 -10.51 15.01
CA SER A 76 -3.16 -11.88 14.65
C SER A 76 -3.82 -12.28 13.31
N PRO A 77 -3.16 -13.08 12.46
CA PRO A 77 -3.76 -13.57 11.21
C PRO A 77 -5.08 -14.34 11.40
N SER A 78 -5.32 -14.88 12.59
CA SER A 78 -6.55 -15.57 12.99
C SER A 78 -7.76 -14.64 13.15
N GLU A 79 -7.55 -13.40 13.59
CA GLU A 79 -8.64 -12.44 13.85
C GLU A 79 -9.19 -11.80 12.58
N LEU A 80 -8.43 -11.82 11.48
CA LEU A 80 -8.87 -11.28 10.18
C LEU A 80 -9.81 -12.23 9.41
N ARG A 81 -10.00 -13.46 9.88
CA ARG A 81 -10.80 -14.49 9.21
C ARG A 81 -12.17 -14.74 9.85
N ALA A 82 -12.46 -14.06 10.96
CA ALA A 82 -13.73 -14.13 11.70
C ALA A 82 -14.67 -13.03 11.26
#